data_AF-A0A1W1Z6C3-F1
#
_entry.id   AF-A0A1W1Z6C3-F1
#
_cell.length_a   1.000
_cell.length_b   1.000
_cell.length_c   1.000
_cell.angle_alpha   90.00
_cell.angle_beta   90.00
_cell.angle_gamma   90.00
#
_symmetry.space_group_name_H-M   'P 1'
#
loop_
_entity.id
_entity.type
_entity.pdbx_description
1 polymer ?
#
loop_
_entity_poly.entity_id
_entity_poly.type
_entity_poly.pdbx_seq_one_letter_code
_entity_poly.pdbx_strand_id
1 'polypeptide(L)'
;MIDKNIILAHFWANANKLVMPDGVEIDLHNDDLVVLSTLLRNVGHYPYTLQFKAEFSLDDFITEMETQLLEDVTEINLDLLLVLFAAGKASYNLFKD
;
A
#
# COMPACT_ATOMS: atom_id res chain seq x y z
N MET A 1 3.42 3.49 19.46
CA MET A 1 2.96 2.51 18.47
C MET A 1 1.48 2.31 18.70
N ILE A 2 0.68 2.51 17.66
CA ILE A 2 -0.77 2.33 17.73
C ILE A 2 -1.12 0.87 18.05
N ASP A 3 -2.26 0.63 18.70
CA ASP A 3 -2.79 -0.73 18.85
C ASP A 3 -3.24 -1.24 17.47
N LYS A 4 -2.70 -2.39 17.06
CA LYS A 4 -3.05 -3.01 15.78
C LYS A 4 -4.54 -3.27 15.60
N ASN A 5 -5.27 -3.49 16.69
CA ASN A 5 -6.73 -3.68 16.63
C ASN A 5 -7.46 -2.42 16.17
N ILE A 6 -6.89 -1.23 16.42
CA ILE A 6 -7.44 0.04 15.94
C ILE A 6 -7.26 0.14 14.42
N ILE A 7 -6.07 -0.20 13.91
CA ILE A 7 -5.79 -0.25 12.47
C ILE A 7 -6.70 -1.30 11.79
N LEU A 8 -6.82 -2.49 12.38
CA LEU A 8 -7.66 -3.57 11.87
C LEU A 8 -9.13 -3.15 11.78
N ALA A 9 -9.67 -2.53 12.84
CA ALA A 9 -11.03 -2.01 12.85
C ALA A 9 -11.23 -0.92 11.78
N HIS A 10 -10.22 -0.08 11.54
CA HIS A 10 -10.26 0.92 10.48
C HIS A 10 -10.33 0.28 9.09
N PHE A 11 -9.55 -0.77 8.81
CA PHE A 11 -9.67 -1.52 7.56
C PHE A 11 -11.05 -2.18 7.41
N TRP A 12 -11.56 -2.85 8.43
CA TRP A 12 -12.89 -3.45 8.39
C TRP A 12 -14.01 -2.44 8.11
N ALA A 13 -13.90 -1.23 8.69
CA ALA A 13 -14.85 -0.14 8.42
C ALA A 13 -14.82 0.35 6.97
N ASN A 14 -13.73 0.11 6.24
CA ASN A 14 -13.51 0.52 4.85
C ASN A 14 -13.47 -0.69 3.89
N ALA A 15 -14.17 -1.78 4.21
CA ALA A 15 -14.22 -2.98 3.36
C ALA A 15 -12.84 -3.55 3.01
N ASN A 16 -11.89 -3.44 3.95
CA ASN A 16 -10.50 -3.89 3.84
C ASN A 16 -9.68 -3.20 2.75
N LYS A 17 -10.12 -2.02 2.28
CA LYS A 17 -9.44 -1.29 1.23
C LYS A 17 -9.42 0.20 1.50
N LEU A 18 -8.24 0.80 1.45
CA LEU A 18 -8.04 2.25 1.48
C LEU A 18 -7.44 2.69 0.16
N VAL A 19 -7.84 3.86 -0.34
CA VAL A 19 -7.31 4.42 -1.60
C VAL A 19 -6.88 5.85 -1.34
N MET A 20 -5.60 6.11 -1.59
CA MET A 20 -4.96 7.40 -1.41
C MET A 20 -5.22 8.33 -2.61
N PRO A 21 -5.11 9.65 -2.45
CA PRO A 21 -5.41 10.61 -3.51
C PRO A 21 -4.57 10.44 -4.79
N ASP A 22 -3.37 9.87 -4.68
CA ASP A 22 -2.46 9.60 -5.79
C ASP A 22 -2.65 8.21 -6.43
N GLY A 23 -3.63 7.45 -5.96
CA GLY A 23 -3.97 6.13 -6.49
C GLY A 23 -3.14 4.98 -5.91
N VAL A 24 -2.47 5.18 -4.76
CA VAL A 24 -2.00 4.05 -3.95
C VAL A 24 -3.19 3.39 -3.27
N GLU A 25 -3.32 2.08 -3.46
CA GLU A 25 -4.28 1.23 -2.80
C GLU A 25 -3.60 0.48 -1.65
N ILE A 26 -4.26 0.42 -0.50
CA ILE A 26 -3.83 -0.36 0.66
C ILE A 26 -4.93 -1.37 0.97
N ASP A 27 -4.66 -2.64 0.70
CA ASP A 27 -5.60 -3.74 0.90
C ASP A 27 -5.17 -4.58 2.12
N LEU A 28 -6.15 -5.03 2.91
CA LEU A 28 -5.96 -5.98 4.00
C LEU A 28 -6.57 -7.34 3.64
N HIS A 29 -5.76 -8.40 3.73
CA HIS A 29 -6.19 -9.78 3.50
C HIS A 29 -6.03 -10.64 4.75
N ASN A 30 -7.06 -11.42 5.08
CA ASN A 30 -7.08 -12.36 6.19
C ASN A 30 -6.63 -11.75 7.53
N ASP A 31 -6.98 -10.47 7.76
CA ASP A 31 -6.69 -9.70 8.98
C ASP A 31 -5.19 -9.53 9.33
N ASP A 32 -4.28 -9.84 8.40
CA ASP A 32 -2.85 -9.80 8.66
C ASP A 32 -2.01 -9.31 7.46
N LEU A 33 -2.31 -9.73 6.24
CA LEU A 33 -1.51 -9.36 5.07
C LEU A 33 -1.95 -7.99 4.55
N VAL A 34 -1.09 -6.98 4.70
CA VAL A 34 -1.28 -5.63 4.15
C VAL A 34 -0.53 -5.52 2.83
N VAL A 35 -1.24 -5.09 1.78
CA VAL A 35 -0.70 -4.92 0.43
C VAL A 35 -0.82 -3.46 0.03
N LEU A 36 0.31 -2.80 -0.20
CA LEU A 36 0.36 -1.48 -0.82
C LEU A 36 0.59 -1.69 -2.30
N SER A 37 -0.25 -1.13 -3.16
CA SER A 37 -0.03 -1.22 -4.59
C SER A 37 -0.51 0.00 -5.36
N THR A 38 0.07 0.23 -6.52
CA THR A 38 -0.44 1.24 -7.47
C THR A 38 -0.18 0.78 -8.88
N LEU A 39 -1.11 1.12 -9.78
CA LEU A 39 -1.04 0.77 -11.19
C LEU A 39 -0.73 2.02 -12.01
N LEU A 40 0.45 2.05 -12.62
CA LEU A 40 0.89 3.12 -13.50
C LEU A 40 0.63 2.74 -14.95
N ARG A 41 -0.23 3.53 -15.59
CA ARG A 41 -0.54 3.42 -17.02
C ARG A 41 -0.05 4.64 -17.76
N ASN A 42 0.55 4.43 -18.93
CA ASN A 42 0.88 5.54 -19.81
C ASN A 42 -0.39 6.10 -20.46
N VAL A 43 -0.48 7.43 -20.63
CA VAL A 43 -1.61 8.10 -21.28
C VAL A 43 -1.64 7.81 -22.79
N GLY A 44 -0.52 7.38 -23.39
CA GLY A 44 -0.40 7.01 -24.80
C GLY A 44 -0.53 5.49 -25.08
N HIS A 45 -0.39 5.11 -26.35
CA HIS A 45 -0.23 3.70 -26.74
C HIS A 45 1.13 3.17 -26.27
N TYR A 46 1.15 2.63 -25.06
CA TYR A 46 2.26 1.85 -24.52
C TYR A 46 1.71 0.48 -24.14
N PRO A 47 2.30 -0.63 -24.64
CA PRO A 47 1.71 -1.95 -24.52
C PRO A 47 1.90 -2.57 -23.12
N TYR A 48 2.52 -1.85 -22.19
CA TYR A 48 2.78 -2.34 -20.85
C TYR A 48 2.15 -1.45 -19.78
N THR A 49 1.58 -2.11 -18.77
CA THR A 49 1.13 -1.48 -17.53
C THR A 49 2.07 -1.92 -16.41
N LEU A 50 2.51 -0.98 -15.58
CA LEU A 50 3.41 -1.23 -14.46
C LEU A 50 2.62 -1.22 -13.15
N GLN A 51 2.76 -2.25 -12.32
CA GLN A 51 2.27 -2.21 -10.94
C GLN A 51 3.45 -2.20 -9.99
N PHE A 52 3.48 -1.25 -9.07
CA PHE A 52 4.32 -1.35 -7.87
C PHE A 52 3.54 -2.01 -6.76
N LYS A 53 4.21 -2.86 -5.98
CA LYS A 53 3.59 -3.61 -4.89
C LYS A 53 4.57 -3.84 -3.73
N ALA A 54 4.13 -3.55 -2.50
CA ALA A 54 4.78 -3.96 -1.27
C ALA A 54 3.82 -4.78 -0.41
N GLU A 55 4.34 -5.76 0.32
CA GLU A 55 3.55 -6.68 1.14
C GLU A 55 4.17 -6.75 2.54
N PHE A 56 3.33 -6.68 3.56
CA PHE A 56 3.74 -6.70 4.97
C PHE A 56 2.74 -7.52 5.78
N SER A 57 3.19 -8.13 6.88
CA SER A 57 2.25 -8.45 7.97
C SER A 57 1.72 -7.16 8.59
N LEU A 58 0.61 -7.21 9.31
CA LEU A 58 0.01 -6.01 9.89
C LEU A 58 0.96 -5.36 10.92
N ASP A 59 1.65 -6.18 11.69
CA ASP A 59 2.63 -5.74 12.68
C ASP A 59 3.88 -5.13 12.02
N ASP A 60 4.36 -5.73 10.91
CA ASP A 60 5.48 -5.17 10.14
C ASP A 60 5.07 -3.86 9.44
N PHE A 61 3.85 -3.76 8.93
CA PHE A 61 3.32 -2.55 8.31
C PHE A 61 3.31 -1.38 9.31
N ILE A 62 2.74 -1.59 10.50
CA ILE A 62 2.70 -0.57 11.56
C ILE A 62 4.12 -0.10 11.93
N THR A 63 5.06 -1.04 11.97
CA THR A 63 6.46 -0.75 12.31
C THR A 63 7.17 -0.01 11.19
N GLU A 64 7.06 -0.49 9.95
CA GLU A 64 7.75 0.04 8.78
C GLU A 64 7.24 1.44 8.40
N MET A 65 5.93 1.68 8.53
CA MET A 65 5.32 2.99 8.27
C MET A 65 5.42 3.93 9.48
N GLU A 66 6.05 3.48 10.57
CA GLU A 66 6.16 4.21 11.84
C GLU A 66 4.81 4.70 12.38
N THR A 67 3.72 3.96 12.14
CA THR A 67 2.35 4.37 12.44
C THR A 67 2.11 4.55 13.94
N GLN A 68 1.81 5.78 14.36
CA GLN A 68 1.49 6.15 15.74
C GLN A 68 0.01 6.47 15.92
N LEU A 69 -0.65 6.97 14.87
CA LEU A 69 -2.04 7.37 14.80
C LEU A 69 -2.70 6.82 13.52
N LEU A 70 -4.05 6.85 13.46
CA LEU A 70 -4.76 6.41 12.25
C LEU A 70 -4.52 7.34 11.07
N GLU A 71 -4.33 8.62 11.35
CA GLU A 71 -4.07 9.67 10.37
C GLU A 71 -2.77 9.40 9.59
N ASP A 72 -1.77 8.77 10.20
CA ASP A 72 -0.49 8.45 9.55
C ASP A 72 -0.69 7.48 8.36
N VAL A 73 -1.71 6.62 8.40
CA VAL A 73 -2.06 5.72 7.28
C VAL A 73 -2.46 6.53 6.03
N THR A 74 -3.01 7.73 6.23
CA THR A 74 -3.39 8.63 5.12
C THR A 74 -2.23 9.42 4.54
N GLU A 75 -1.06 9.38 5.19
CA GLU A 75 0.17 9.98 4.69
C GLU A 75 0.93 9.07 3.72
N ILE A 76 0.56 7.80 3.65
CA ILE A 76 1.08 6.83 2.67
C ILE A 76 0.76 7.33 1.26
N ASN A 77 1.79 7.39 0.43
CA ASN A 77 1.72 7.95 -0.92
C ASN A 77 2.69 7.23 -1.87
N LEU A 78 2.66 7.64 -3.12
CA LEU A 78 3.46 7.08 -4.21
C LEU A 78 4.96 7.25 -3.96
N ASP A 79 5.38 8.38 -3.40
CA ASP A 79 6.80 8.63 -3.10
C ASP A 79 7.32 7.62 -2.08
N LEU A 80 6.53 7.32 -1.04
CA LEU A 80 6.86 6.27 -0.08
C LEU A 80 6.97 4.90 -0.75
N LEU A 81 6.05 4.55 -1.65
CA LEU A 81 6.12 3.29 -2.38
C LEU A 81 7.38 3.19 -3.26
N LEU A 82 7.82 4.29 -3.86
CA LEU A 82 9.07 4.37 -4.60
C LEU A 82 10.31 4.26 -3.68
N VAL A 83 10.25 4.82 -2.48
CA VAL A 83 11.30 4.66 -1.46
C VAL A 83 11.39 3.18 -1.03
N LEU A 84 10.26 2.52 -0.77
CA LEU A 84 10.22 1.09 -0.45
C LEU A 84 10.80 0.24 -1.60
N PHE A 85 10.51 0.61 -2.84
CA PHE A 85 11.12 -0.03 -4.01
C PHE A 85 12.64 0.14 -4.04
N ALA A 86 13.13 1.37 -3.84
CA ALA A 86 14.57 1.65 -3.79
C ALA A 86 15.27 0.91 -2.63
N ALA A 87 14.57 0.69 -1.52
CA ALA A 87 15.05 -0.08 -0.37
C ALA A 87 14.94 -1.61 -0.55
N GLY A 88 14.39 -2.10 -1.67
CA GLY A 88 14.19 -3.52 -1.93
C GLY A 88 13.04 -4.17 -1.15
N LYS A 89 12.12 -3.36 -0.60
CA LYS A 89 10.93 -3.79 0.15
C LYS A 89 9.65 -3.80 -0.69
N ALA A 90 9.71 -3.25 -1.90
CA ALA A 90 8.65 -3.36 -2.90
C ALA A 90 9.18 -4.07 -4.15
N SER A 91 8.25 -4.60 -4.93
CA SER A 91 8.48 -5.23 -6.23
C SER A 91 7.67 -4.51 -7.30
N TYR A 92 7.95 -4.82 -8.56
CA TYR A 92 7.12 -4.38 -9.66
C TYR A 92 6.76 -5.54 -10.58
N ASN A 93 5.58 -5.45 -11.18
CA ASN A 93 5.11 -6.34 -12.22
C ASN A 93 4.81 -5.55 -13.49
N LEU A 94 5.15 -6.13 -14.64
CA LEU A 94 4.79 -5.62 -15.96
C LEU A 94 3.70 -6.50 -16.55
N PHE A 95 2.56 -5.90 -16.84
CA PHE A 95 1.46 -6.54 -17.58
C PHE A 95 1.50 -6.08 -19.02
N LYS A 96 1.26 -6.98 -19.96
CA LYS A 96 1.13 -6.64 -21.37
C LYS A 96 -0.35 -6.64 -21.74
N ASP A 97 -0.81 -5.54 -22.33
CA ASP A 97 -2.17 -5.40 -22.88
C ASP A 97 -2.38 -6.32 -24.11
#